data_AF-A0A3S9VVA8-F1
#
_entry.id   AF-A0A3S9VVA8-F1
#
_cell.length_a   1.000
_cell.length_b   1.000
_cell.length_c   1.000
_cell.angle_alpha   90.00
_cell.angle_beta   90.00
_cell.angle_gamma   90.00
#
_symmetry.space_group_name_H-M   'P 1'
#
loop_
_entity.id
_entity.type
_entity.pdbx_description
1 polymer ?
#
loop_
_entity_poly.entity_id
_entity_poly.type
_entity_poly.pdbx_seq_one_letter_code
_entity_poly.pdbx_strand_id
1 'polypeptide(L)'
;MIYVIGFLAQVFFSARILLQWFLSERAKKVISPAIFWQLSIVGAYLLFVYGWLRDDFAIILGQIISYYIYIWNLDKKHQWKKLPVIIRTLLLLTPVVAILYMLKDAGIFVDQFFRNEKIPLWLLVYGSMGQIIFTLRFVYQWIYSKRKDESLLPIGFWVISLFGSLIIVSYAIYRSDPVLILGQSTGLIAYSRNIYLSKRAGD
;
A
#
# COMPACT_ATOMS: atom_id res chain seq x y z
N MET A 1 5.66 18.20 -11.92
CA MET A 1 6.42 16.97 -12.25
C MET A 1 6.23 15.87 -11.20
N ILE A 2 6.40 16.14 -9.90
CA ILE A 2 6.31 15.12 -8.82
C ILE A 2 4.96 14.37 -8.80
N TYR A 3 3.82 15.06 -8.96
CA TYR A 3 2.49 14.43 -8.98
C TYR A 3 2.29 13.40 -10.10
N VAL A 4 3.04 13.47 -11.21
CA VAL A 4 2.94 12.49 -12.30
C VAL A 4 3.31 11.10 -11.82
N ILE A 5 4.38 11.00 -11.01
CA ILE A 5 4.82 9.73 -10.42
C ILE A 5 3.73 9.19 -9.48
N GLY A 6 3.17 10.07 -8.66
CA GLY A 6 2.09 9.72 -7.74
C GLY A 6 0.83 9.23 -8.46
N PHE A 7 0.36 9.94 -9.49
CA PHE A 7 -0.80 9.52 -10.28
C PHE A 7 -0.55 8.24 -11.06
N LEU A 8 0.66 8.06 -11.60
CA LEU A 8 1.04 6.80 -12.22
C LEU A 8 0.96 5.64 -11.21
N ALA A 9 1.42 5.85 -9.98
CA ALA A 9 1.25 4.86 -8.91
C ALA A 9 -0.24 4.53 -8.68
N GLN A 10 -1.13 5.53 -8.69
CA GLN A 10 -2.57 5.30 -8.55
C GLN A 10 -3.17 4.53 -9.72
N VAL A 11 -2.69 4.72 -10.95
CA VAL A 11 -3.11 3.91 -12.10
C VAL A 11 -2.82 2.43 -11.85
N PHE A 12 -1.62 2.08 -11.36
CA PHE A 12 -1.29 0.70 -11.00
C PHE A 12 -2.16 0.16 -9.86
N PHE A 13 -2.43 0.97 -8.84
CA PHE A 13 -3.29 0.59 -7.72
C PHE A 13 -4.77 0.44 -8.09
N SER A 14 -5.27 1.21 -9.04
CA SER A 14 -6.62 1.05 -9.58
C SER A 14 -6.70 -0.16 -10.52
N ALA A 15 -5.70 -0.33 -11.39
CA ALA A 15 -5.62 -1.46 -12.31
C ALA A 15 -5.65 -2.81 -11.57
N ARG A 16 -4.93 -2.94 -10.44
CA ARG A 16 -4.98 -4.18 -9.64
C ARG A 16 -6.39 -4.48 -9.11
N ILE A 17 -7.15 -3.46 -8.70
CA ILE A 17 -8.50 -3.63 -8.14
C ILE A 17 -9.44 -4.08 -9.26
N LEU A 18 -9.41 -3.39 -10.40
CA LEU A 18 -10.25 -3.72 -11.56
C LEU A 18 -9.95 -5.12 -12.11
N LEU A 19 -8.68 -5.48 -12.25
CA LEU A 19 -8.28 -6.81 -12.73
C LEU A 19 -8.65 -7.91 -11.74
N GLN A 20 -8.43 -7.69 -10.44
CA GLN A 20 -8.83 -8.64 -9.42
C GLN A 20 -10.34 -8.85 -9.41
N TRP A 21 -11.11 -7.77 -9.57
CA TRP A 21 -12.55 -7.82 -9.67
C TRP A 21 -12.99 -8.66 -10.87
N PHE A 22 -12.55 -8.29 -12.08
CA PHE A 22 -12.91 -9.01 -13.31
C PHE A 22 -12.58 -10.51 -13.25
N LEU A 23 -11.41 -10.85 -12.72
CA LEU A 23 -10.98 -12.25 -12.58
C LEU A 23 -11.78 -13.00 -11.51
N SER A 24 -12.20 -12.32 -10.44
CA SER A 24 -13.03 -12.94 -9.40
C SER A 24 -14.47 -13.17 -9.85
N GLU A 25 -15.04 -12.28 -10.66
CA GLU A 25 -16.36 -12.49 -11.27
C GLU A 25 -16.35 -13.69 -12.21
N ARG A 26 -15.33 -13.78 -13.08
CA ARG A 26 -15.16 -14.93 -13.96
C ARG A 26 -15.02 -16.25 -13.20
N ALA A 27 -14.33 -16.22 -12.05
CA ALA A 27 -14.12 -17.40 -11.21
C ALA A 27 -15.27 -17.69 -10.24
N LYS A 28 -16.27 -16.79 -10.11
CA LYS A 28 -17.34 -16.83 -9.09
C LYS A 28 -16.83 -16.99 -7.64
N LYS A 29 -15.56 -16.67 -7.38
CA LYS A 29 -14.91 -16.69 -6.07
C LYS A 29 -13.97 -15.50 -5.97
N VAL A 30 -13.86 -14.90 -4.79
CA VAL A 30 -12.89 -13.83 -4.53
C VAL A 30 -11.49 -14.45 -4.56
N ILE A 31 -10.76 -14.21 -5.66
CA ILE A 31 -9.40 -14.71 -5.86
C ILE A 31 -8.40 -13.58 -5.75
N SER A 32 -7.18 -13.94 -5.36
CA SER A 32 -6.01 -13.06 -5.38
C SER A 32 -5.08 -13.50 -6.52
N PRO A 33 -5.21 -12.94 -7.73
CA PRO A 33 -4.36 -13.33 -8.86
C PRO A 33 -2.95 -12.76 -8.71
N ALA A 34 -1.94 -13.38 -9.34
CA ALA A 34 -0.55 -12.90 -9.24
C ALA A 34 -0.36 -11.48 -9.78
N ILE A 35 -1.11 -11.12 -10.84
CA ILE A 35 -1.07 -9.78 -11.44
C ILE A 35 -1.46 -8.69 -10.43
N PHE A 36 -2.32 -9.00 -9.46
CA PHE A 36 -2.68 -8.07 -8.39
C PHE A 36 -1.45 -7.64 -7.58
N TRP A 37 -0.59 -8.59 -7.22
CA TRP A 37 0.62 -8.32 -6.44
C TRP A 37 1.71 -7.67 -7.28
N GLN A 38 1.86 -8.07 -8.55
CA GLN A 38 2.82 -7.43 -9.47
C GLN A 38 2.53 -5.94 -9.64
N LEU A 39 1.28 -5.59 -9.95
CA LEU A 39 0.86 -4.19 -10.06
C LEU A 39 0.98 -3.45 -8.73
N SER A 40 0.72 -4.14 -7.60
CA SER A 40 0.88 -3.56 -6.26
C SER A 40 2.34 -3.19 -5.95
N ILE A 41 3.31 -4.02 -6.36
CA ILE A 41 4.74 -3.75 -6.19
C ILE A 41 5.13 -2.50 -6.98
N VAL A 42 4.72 -2.40 -8.25
CA VAL A 42 5.04 -1.25 -9.11
C VAL A 42 4.41 0.02 -8.54
N GLY A 43 3.13 -0.02 -8.16
CA GLY A 43 2.44 1.10 -7.53
C GLY A 43 3.12 1.54 -6.22
N ALA A 44 3.49 0.59 -5.35
CA ALA A 44 4.15 0.90 -4.09
C ALA A 44 5.56 1.48 -4.29
N TYR A 45 6.31 0.97 -5.27
CA TYR A 45 7.62 1.51 -5.61
C TYR A 45 7.52 2.97 -6.09
N LEU A 46 6.59 3.26 -7.00
CA LEU A 46 6.36 4.62 -7.48
C LEU A 46 5.88 5.54 -6.36
N LEU A 47 4.97 5.06 -5.49
CA LEU A 47 4.47 5.86 -4.38
C LEU A 47 5.53 6.07 -3.28
N PHE A 48 6.47 5.13 -3.13
CA PHE A 48 7.64 5.29 -2.28
C PHE A 48 8.55 6.41 -2.79
N VAL A 49 8.89 6.39 -4.08
CA VAL A 49 9.66 7.47 -4.73
C VAL A 49 8.93 8.81 -4.62
N TYR A 50 7.61 8.81 -4.83
CA TYR A 50 6.77 9.99 -4.65
C TYR A 50 6.82 10.54 -3.22
N GLY A 51 6.75 9.68 -2.20
CA GLY A 51 6.88 10.05 -0.79
C GLY A 51 8.23 10.71 -0.48
N TRP A 52 9.31 10.16 -1.05
CA TRP A 52 10.65 10.73 -0.95
C TRP A 52 10.73 12.13 -1.57
N LEU A 53 10.17 12.31 -2.76
CA LEU A 53 10.14 13.61 -3.45
C LEU A 53 9.21 14.64 -2.78
N ARG A 54 8.30 14.19 -1.91
CA ARG A 54 7.37 15.04 -1.15
C ARG A 54 7.83 15.33 0.26
N ASP A 55 9.00 14.82 0.65
CA ASP A 55 9.52 14.83 2.02
C ASP A 55 8.49 14.29 3.03
N ASP A 56 7.73 13.27 2.62
CA ASP A 56 6.58 12.76 3.37
C ASP A 56 6.88 11.36 3.93
N PHE A 57 7.35 11.34 5.18
CA PHE A 57 7.73 10.09 5.83
C PHE A 57 6.56 9.14 6.05
N ALA A 58 5.34 9.65 6.26
CA ALA A 58 4.18 8.78 6.41
C ALA A 58 3.94 7.93 5.15
N ILE A 59 4.06 8.53 3.96
CA ILE A 59 3.95 7.80 2.68
C ILE A 59 5.04 6.72 2.59
N ILE A 60 6.30 7.11 2.84
CA ILE A 60 7.46 6.23 2.77
C ILE A 60 7.28 5.00 3.68
N LEU A 61 6.93 5.24 4.95
CA LEU A 61 6.72 4.20 5.96
C LEU A 61 5.70 3.16 5.49
N GLY A 62 4.53 3.61 5.04
CA GLY A 62 3.46 2.71 4.59
C GLY A 62 3.87 1.89 3.36
N GLN A 63 4.61 2.50 2.43
CA GLN A 63 5.06 1.80 1.23
C GLN A 63 6.15 0.78 1.53
N ILE A 64 7.15 1.08 2.36
CA ILE A 64 8.21 0.11 2.72
C ILE A 64 7.58 -1.18 3.24
N ILE A 65 6.63 -1.08 4.17
CA ILE A 65 6.04 -2.28 4.79
C ILE A 65 5.16 -3.02 3.78
N SER A 66 4.26 -2.30 3.09
CA SER A 66 3.36 -2.90 2.09
C SER A 66 4.13 -3.60 0.97
N TYR A 67 5.25 -3.02 0.57
CA TYR A 67 6.08 -3.50 -0.51
C TYR A 67 6.66 -4.89 -0.26
N TYR A 68 7.23 -5.14 0.93
CA TYR A 68 7.75 -6.46 1.28
C TYR A 68 6.65 -7.52 1.39
N ILE A 69 5.46 -7.12 1.86
CA ILE A 69 4.29 -7.99 1.90
C ILE A 69 3.87 -8.42 0.49
N TYR A 70 3.96 -7.52 -0.49
CA TYR A 70 3.63 -7.84 -1.88
C TYR A 70 4.62 -8.82 -2.50
N ILE A 71 5.91 -8.64 -2.22
CA ILE A 71 6.96 -9.59 -2.64
C ILE A 71 6.69 -10.97 -2.03
N TRP A 72 6.42 -11.03 -0.73
CA TRP A 72 6.10 -12.28 -0.02
C TRP A 72 4.90 -13.00 -0.63
N ASN A 73 3.81 -12.28 -0.92
CA ASN A 73 2.61 -12.87 -1.54
C ASN A 73 2.88 -13.37 -2.97
N LEU A 74 3.75 -12.68 -3.72
CA LEU A 74 4.11 -13.10 -5.08
C LEU A 74 5.02 -14.34 -5.08
N ASP A 75 5.90 -14.46 -4.08
CA ASP A 75 6.74 -15.65 -3.87
C ASP A 75 5.91 -16.86 -3.46
N LYS A 76 4.91 -16.68 -2.58
CA LYS A 76 3.94 -17.73 -2.22
C LYS A 76 3.13 -18.26 -3.40
N LYS A 77 3.00 -17.49 -4.48
CA LYS A 77 2.35 -17.91 -5.74
C LYS A 77 3.33 -18.49 -6.77
N HIS A 78 4.59 -18.67 -6.40
CA HIS A 78 5.69 -19.12 -7.26
C HIS A 78 5.90 -18.25 -8.52
N GLN A 79 5.48 -16.98 -8.46
CA GLN A 79 5.65 -16.05 -9.58
C GLN A 79 6.82 -15.09 -9.38
N TRP A 80 7.30 -14.89 -8.14
CA TRP A 80 8.43 -13.99 -7.86
C TRP A 80 9.67 -14.34 -8.68
N LYS A 81 10.05 -15.62 -8.69
CA LYS A 81 11.24 -16.11 -9.41
C LYS A 81 11.14 -15.98 -10.94
N LYS A 82 9.94 -15.76 -11.50
CA LYS A 82 9.76 -15.51 -12.93
C LYS A 82 10.15 -14.10 -13.36
N LEU A 83 10.23 -13.16 -12.42
CA LEU A 83 10.70 -11.81 -12.72
C LEU A 83 12.20 -11.84 -13.03
N PRO A 84 12.66 -11.02 -14.01
CA PRO A 84 14.08 -10.83 -14.28
C PRO A 84 14.87 -10.55 -13.01
N VAL A 85 16.07 -11.14 -12.88
CA VAL A 85 16.94 -10.97 -11.70
C VAL A 85 17.20 -9.50 -11.41
N ILE A 86 17.45 -8.70 -12.46
CA ILE A 86 17.68 -7.25 -12.35
C ILE A 86 16.51 -6.55 -11.65
N ILE A 87 15.28 -6.85 -12.04
CA ILE A 87 14.07 -6.27 -11.43
C ILE A 87 13.97 -6.71 -9.97
N ARG A 88 14.18 -8.00 -9.67
CA ARG A 88 14.14 -8.50 -8.29
C ARG A 88 15.17 -7.83 -7.39
N THR A 89 16.40 -7.69 -7.88
CA THR A 89 17.50 -7.06 -7.14
C THR A 89 17.22 -5.59 -6.91
N LEU A 90 16.81 -4.83 -7.93
CA LEU A 90 16.43 -3.43 -7.80
C LEU A 90 15.30 -3.29 -6.76
N LEU A 91 14.30 -4.15 -6.85
CA LEU A 91 13.17 -4.11 -5.95
C LEU A 91 13.60 -4.36 -4.49
N LEU A 92 14.43 -5.37 -4.22
CA LEU A 92 14.87 -5.68 -2.86
C LEU A 92 15.85 -4.65 -2.29
N LEU A 93 16.76 -4.11 -3.12
CA LEU A 93 17.81 -3.21 -2.65
C LEU A 93 17.31 -1.78 -2.41
N THR A 94 16.34 -1.29 -3.18
CA THR A 94 15.94 0.14 -3.10
C THR A 94 15.51 0.58 -1.69
N PRO A 95 14.60 -0.13 -0.99
CA PRO A 95 14.24 0.26 0.37
C PRO A 95 15.40 0.14 1.36
N VAL A 96 16.29 -0.85 1.17
CA VAL A 96 17.48 -1.03 2.01
C VAL A 96 18.46 0.13 1.84
N VAL A 97 18.76 0.50 0.59
CA VAL A 97 19.62 1.64 0.28
C VAL A 97 19.03 2.93 0.82
N ALA A 98 17.72 3.12 0.71
CA ALA A 98 17.05 4.29 1.30
C ALA A 98 17.20 4.34 2.83
N ILE A 99 17.00 3.21 3.53
CA ILE A 99 17.22 3.14 4.99
C ILE A 99 18.68 3.42 5.34
N LEU A 100 19.64 2.84 4.62
CA LEU A 100 21.07 3.10 4.86
C LEU A 100 21.43 4.56 4.65
N TYR A 101 20.86 5.21 3.63
CA TYR A 101 21.00 6.64 3.40
C TYR A 101 20.41 7.46 4.57
N MET A 102 19.22 7.08 5.07
CA MET A 102 18.61 7.71 6.25
C MET A 102 19.47 7.57 7.50
N LEU A 103 20.11 6.42 7.70
CA LEU A 103 20.94 6.16 8.88
C LEU A 103 22.29 6.87 8.81
N LYS A 104 22.89 6.96 7.61
CA LYS A 104 24.17 7.66 7.40
C LYS A 104 24.06 9.15 7.71
N ASP A 105 22.97 9.77 7.27
CA ASP A 105 22.74 11.21 7.41
C ASP A 105 21.54 11.49 8.34
N ALA A 106 21.51 10.81 9.49
CA ALA A 106 20.39 10.84 10.42
C ALA A 106 19.97 12.26 10.86
N GLY A 107 20.92 13.18 11.01
CA GLY A 107 20.63 14.59 11.32
C GLY A 107 19.83 15.28 10.22
N ILE A 108 20.31 15.20 8.98
CA ILE A 108 19.64 15.75 7.80
C ILE A 108 18.26 15.11 7.62
N PHE A 109 18.17 13.79 7.82
CA PHE A 109 16.92 13.06 7.73
C PHE A 109 15.88 13.54 8.76
N VAL A 110 16.28 13.71 10.03
CA VAL A 110 15.40 14.24 11.08
C VAL A 110 14.94 15.66 10.72
N ASP A 111 15.83 16.52 10.25
CA ASP A 111 15.46 17.88 9.89
C ASP A 111 14.50 17.91 8.68
N GLN A 112 14.79 17.12 7.65
CA GLN A 112 14.00 17.08 6.41
C GLN A 112 12.60 16.45 6.57
N PHE A 113 12.47 15.40 7.39
CA PHE A 113 11.24 14.62 7.50
C PHE A 113 10.48 14.80 8.83
N PHE A 114 11.16 15.12 9.93
CA PHE A 114 10.56 15.24 11.27
C PHE A 114 10.48 16.69 11.78
N ARG A 115 11.32 17.60 11.27
CA ARG A 115 11.26 19.05 11.55
C ARG A 115 10.87 19.86 10.32
N ASN A 116 10.00 19.29 9.50
CA ASN A 116 9.52 19.95 8.30
C ASN A 116 8.39 20.95 8.64
N GLU A 117 8.58 22.25 8.36
CA GLU A 117 7.53 23.25 8.60
C GLU A 117 6.23 22.95 7.84
N LYS A 118 6.31 22.22 6.71
CA LYS A 118 5.15 21.82 5.90
C LYS A 118 4.41 20.62 6.50
N ILE A 119 5.03 19.85 7.41
CA ILE A 119 4.43 18.70 8.11
C ILE A 119 4.75 18.81 9.60
N PRO A 120 3.89 19.45 10.39
CA PRO A 120 4.10 19.48 11.83
C PRO A 120 4.08 18.05 12.39
N LEU A 121 4.88 17.81 13.44
CA LEU A 121 5.10 16.47 13.99
C LEU A 121 3.81 15.71 14.30
N TRP A 122 2.77 16.39 14.82
CA TRP A 122 1.49 15.76 15.10
C TRP A 122 0.82 15.20 13.84
N LEU A 123 0.92 15.90 12.71
CA LEU A 123 0.34 15.50 11.43
C LEU A 123 1.14 14.32 10.86
N LEU A 124 2.46 14.34 11.01
CA LEU A 124 3.33 13.22 10.64
C LEU A 124 2.97 11.95 11.41
N VAL A 125 2.82 12.05 12.74
CA VAL A 125 2.41 10.94 13.60
C VAL A 125 1.03 10.43 13.18
N TYR A 126 0.08 11.33 12.95
CA TYR A 126 -1.27 10.98 12.50
C TYR A 126 -1.28 10.24 11.16
N GLY A 127 -0.57 10.75 10.15
CA GLY A 127 -0.42 10.08 8.85
C GLY A 127 0.26 8.72 8.96
N SER A 128 1.31 8.62 9.79
CA SER A 128 2.02 7.37 10.04
C SER A 128 1.15 6.34 10.74
N MET A 129 0.32 6.74 11.70
CA MET A 129 -0.68 5.86 12.33
C MET A 129 -1.67 5.32 11.30
N GLY A 130 -2.17 6.17 10.40
CA GLY A 130 -3.04 5.74 9.29
C GLY A 130 -2.39 4.66 8.43
N GLN A 131 -1.12 4.82 8.10
CA GLN A 131 -0.35 3.86 7.29
C GLN A 131 -0.09 2.54 8.03
N ILE A 132 0.20 2.60 9.34
CA ILE A 132 0.36 1.42 10.18
C ILE A 132 -0.97 0.64 10.23
N ILE A 133 -2.08 1.32 10.57
CA ILE A 133 -3.41 0.70 10.63
C ILE A 133 -3.76 0.09 9.27
N PHE A 134 -3.55 0.82 8.18
CA PHE A 134 -3.82 0.32 6.84
C PHE A 134 -3.00 -0.91 6.49
N THR A 135 -1.78 -1.03 7.02
CA THR A 135 -0.90 -2.18 6.80
C THR A 135 -1.30 -3.41 7.63
N LEU A 136 -1.88 -3.21 8.82
CA LEU A 136 -2.35 -4.31 9.68
C LEU A 136 -3.37 -5.23 8.99
N ARG A 137 -4.06 -4.75 7.94
CA ARG A 137 -4.94 -5.60 7.12
C ARG A 137 -4.23 -6.84 6.58
N PHE A 138 -2.95 -6.71 6.23
CA PHE A 138 -2.16 -7.81 5.68
C PHE A 138 -1.75 -8.80 6.77
N VAL A 139 -1.46 -8.31 7.98
CA VAL A 139 -1.24 -9.17 9.15
C VAL A 139 -2.52 -9.97 9.44
N TYR A 140 -3.67 -9.31 9.42
CA TYR A 140 -4.96 -9.97 9.59
C TYR A 140 -5.22 -11.02 8.50
N GLN A 141 -4.99 -10.66 7.23
CA GLN A 141 -5.11 -11.58 6.10
C GLN A 141 -4.19 -12.78 6.25
N TRP A 142 -2.94 -12.57 6.66
CA TRP A 142 -1.96 -13.64 6.84
C TRP A 142 -2.39 -14.62 7.94
N ILE A 143 -2.80 -14.11 9.10
CA ILE A 143 -3.28 -14.93 10.22
C ILE A 143 -4.51 -15.74 9.80
N TYR A 144 -5.44 -15.12 9.10
CA TYR A 144 -6.65 -15.78 8.61
C TYR A 144 -6.34 -16.85 7.55
N SER A 145 -5.50 -16.51 6.57
CA SER A 145 -5.11 -17.41 5.48
C SER A 145 -4.35 -18.63 6.00
N LYS A 146 -3.46 -18.45 6.99
CA LYS A 146 -2.72 -19.55 7.62
C LYS A 146 -3.62 -20.58 8.31
N ARG A 147 -4.78 -20.15 8.83
CA ARG A 147 -5.75 -21.05 9.50
C ARG A 147 -6.62 -21.83 8.51
N LYS A 148 -6.72 -21.39 7.27
CA LYS A 148 -7.63 -21.93 6.24
C LYS A 148 -6.91 -22.53 5.03
N ASP A 149 -5.58 -22.43 4.99
CA ASP A 149 -4.70 -22.82 3.87
C ASP A 149 -5.11 -22.23 2.50
N GLU A 150 -5.86 -21.11 2.52
CA GLU A 150 -6.30 -20.39 1.34
C GLU A 150 -5.96 -18.91 1.46
N SER A 151 -5.54 -18.29 0.35
CA SER A 151 -5.25 -16.85 0.26
C SER A 151 -6.54 -16.03 0.16
N LEU A 152 -7.32 -15.97 1.25
CA LEU A 152 -8.60 -15.27 1.32
C LEU A 152 -8.44 -13.83 1.80
N LEU A 153 -9.38 -12.96 1.40
CA LEU A 153 -9.51 -11.57 1.86
C LEU A 153 -10.73 -11.45 2.78
N PRO A 154 -10.59 -11.76 4.08
CA PRO A 154 -11.71 -11.79 5.03
C PRO A 154 -12.32 -10.40 5.27
N ILE A 155 -13.53 -10.33 5.83
CA ILE A 155 -14.21 -9.05 6.14
C ILE A 155 -13.33 -8.08 6.94
N GLY A 156 -12.55 -8.60 7.91
CA GLY A 156 -11.62 -7.78 8.69
C GLY A 156 -10.54 -7.08 7.87
N PHE A 157 -10.08 -7.67 6.75
CA PHE A 157 -9.15 -7.00 5.82
C PHE A 157 -9.77 -5.72 5.25
N TRP A 158 -11.05 -5.79 4.87
CA TRP A 158 -11.77 -4.66 4.28
C TRP A 158 -12.11 -3.59 5.31
N VAL A 159 -12.52 -3.99 6.52
CA VAL A 159 -12.80 -3.07 7.63
C VAL A 159 -11.54 -2.30 8.04
N ILE A 160 -10.41 -3.00 8.25
CA ILE A 160 -9.13 -2.35 8.58
C ILE A 160 -8.69 -1.41 7.44
N SER A 161 -8.87 -1.83 6.19
CA SER A 161 -8.57 -0.98 5.02
C SER A 161 -9.41 0.30 5.01
N LEU A 162 -10.70 0.21 5.32
CA LEU A 162 -11.60 1.37 5.37
C LEU A 162 -11.14 2.38 6.42
N PHE A 163 -10.89 1.93 7.66
CA PHE A 163 -10.42 2.80 8.75
C PHE A 163 -9.05 3.43 8.43
N GLY A 164 -8.09 2.63 7.95
CA GLY A 164 -6.78 3.14 7.56
C GLY A 164 -6.89 4.19 6.44
N SER A 165 -7.68 3.93 5.40
CA SER A 165 -7.88 4.88 4.30
C SER A 165 -8.58 6.16 4.73
N LEU A 166 -9.53 6.13 5.66
CA LEU A 166 -10.17 7.35 6.17
C LEU A 166 -9.14 8.28 6.83
N ILE A 167 -8.23 7.71 7.64
CA ILE A 167 -7.14 8.47 8.27
C ILE A 167 -6.15 8.99 7.21
N ILE A 168 -5.81 8.18 6.20
CA ILE A 168 -4.89 8.63 5.14
C ILE A 168 -5.54 9.71 4.27
N VAL A 169 -6.84 9.63 3.96
CA VAL A 169 -7.57 10.67 3.22
C VAL A 169 -7.63 11.97 4.03
N SER A 170 -7.98 11.92 5.31
CA SER A 170 -8.00 13.13 6.14
C SER A 170 -6.61 13.74 6.25
N TYR A 171 -5.56 12.94 6.48
CA TYR A 171 -4.17 13.36 6.42
C TYR A 171 -3.82 14.05 5.08
N ALA A 172 -4.22 13.43 3.96
CA ALA A 172 -3.95 13.94 2.63
C ALA A 172 -4.68 15.25 2.33
N ILE A 173 -5.89 15.45 2.87
CA ILE A 173 -6.62 16.73 2.78
C ILE A 173 -5.84 17.83 3.50
N TYR A 174 -5.38 17.60 4.73
CA TYR A 174 -4.52 18.57 5.43
C TYR A 174 -3.22 18.87 4.68
N ARG A 175 -2.64 17.86 4.01
CA ARG A 175 -1.43 18.00 3.18
C ARG A 175 -1.69 18.58 1.79
N SER A 176 -2.95 18.80 1.42
CA SER A 176 -3.38 19.14 0.05
C SER A 176 -2.72 18.21 -0.98
N ASP A 177 -2.70 16.90 -0.69
CA ASP A 177 -2.09 15.88 -1.53
C ASP A 177 -3.14 15.20 -2.43
N PRO A 178 -3.33 15.65 -3.68
CA PRO A 178 -4.38 15.12 -4.54
C PRO A 178 -4.15 13.65 -4.93
N VAL A 179 -2.89 13.18 -4.91
CA VAL A 179 -2.54 11.79 -5.27
C VAL A 179 -3.09 10.84 -4.21
N LEU A 180 -2.82 11.12 -2.93
CA LEU A 180 -3.32 10.29 -1.84
C LEU A 180 -4.84 10.39 -1.70
N ILE A 181 -5.41 11.60 -1.83
CA ILE A 181 -6.87 11.79 -1.77
C ILE A 181 -7.56 10.92 -2.82
N LEU A 182 -7.16 11.02 -4.09
CA LEU A 182 -7.79 10.26 -5.17
C LEU A 182 -7.58 8.76 -5.02
N GLY A 183 -6.35 8.34 -4.71
CA GLY A 183 -6.00 6.94 -4.53
C GLY A 183 -6.81 6.26 -3.42
N GLN A 184 -6.79 6.86 -2.24
CA GLN A 184 -7.44 6.28 -1.06
C GLN A 184 -8.96 6.42 -1.10
N SER A 185 -9.50 7.50 -1.68
CA SER A 185 -10.96 7.65 -1.84
C SER A 185 -11.54 6.60 -2.78
N THR A 186 -10.82 6.27 -3.86
CA THR A 186 -11.20 5.15 -4.73
C THR A 186 -11.19 3.83 -3.96
N GLY A 187 -10.19 3.65 -3.07
CA GLY A 187 -10.13 2.53 -2.13
C GLY A 187 -11.35 2.47 -1.20
N LEU A 188 -11.77 3.58 -0.59
CA LEU A 188 -12.92 3.65 0.32
C LEU A 188 -14.20 3.08 -0.30
N ILE A 189 -14.44 3.39 -1.58
CA ILE A 189 -15.60 2.87 -2.34
C ILE A 189 -15.50 1.34 -2.46
N ALA A 190 -14.33 0.83 -2.89
CA ALA A 190 -14.10 -0.59 -3.05
C ALA A 190 -14.23 -1.35 -1.71
N TYR A 191 -13.69 -0.80 -0.63
CA TYR A 191 -13.71 -1.43 0.70
C TYR A 191 -15.13 -1.46 1.28
N SER A 192 -15.86 -0.35 1.21
CA SER A 192 -17.26 -0.28 1.65
C SER A 192 -18.14 -1.29 0.92
N ARG A 193 -17.97 -1.39 -0.41
CA ARG A 193 -18.69 -2.35 -1.25
C ARG A 193 -18.37 -3.80 -0.87
N ASN A 194 -17.10 -4.14 -0.65
CA ASN A 194 -16.70 -5.49 -0.26
C ASN A 194 -17.20 -5.87 1.15
N ILE A 195 -17.27 -4.92 2.08
CA ILE A 195 -17.88 -5.13 3.41
C ILE A 195 -19.38 -5.43 3.25
N TYR A 196 -20.09 -4.64 2.45
CA TYR A 196 -21.52 -4.86 2.20
C TYR A 196 -21.79 -6.24 1.60
N LEU A 197 -21.01 -6.65 0.59
CA LEU A 197 -21.14 -7.98 -0.01
C LEU A 197 -20.85 -9.12 0.96
N SER A 198 -19.81 -8.98 1.79
CA SER A 198 -19.46 -10.02 2.77
C SER A 198 -20.59 -10.23 3.79
N LYS A 199 -21.17 -9.13 4.31
CA LYS A 199 -22.31 -9.21 5.25
C LYS A 199 -23.55 -9.84 4.62
N ARG A 200 -23.79 -9.64 3.33
CA ARG A 200 -24.92 -10.22 2.61
C ARG A 200 -24.72 -11.71 2.29
N ALA A 201 -23.47 -12.14 2.12
CA ALA A 201 -23.10 -13.53 1.88
C ALA A 201 -23.14 -14.40 3.15
N GLY A 202 -23.21 -13.80 4.35
CA GLY A 202 -23.27 -14.51 5.63
C GLY A 202 -21.90 -14.96 6.18
N ASP A 203 -20.81 -14.38 5.68
CA ASP A 203 -19.42 -14.63 6.12
C ASP A 203 -18.96 -13.71 7.27
#